data_AF-A0A1I7XKX0-F1
#
_entry.id   AF-A0A1I7XKX0-F1
#
_cell.length_a   1.000
_cell.length_b   1.000
_cell.length_c   1.000
_cell.angle_alpha   90.00
_cell.angle_beta   90.00
_cell.angle_gamma   90.00
#
_symmetry.space_group_name_H-M   'P 1'
#
loop_
_entity.id
_entity.type
_entity.pdbx_description
1 polymer ?
#
loop_
_entity_poly.entity_id
_entity_poly.type
_entity_poly.pdbx_seq_one_letter_code
_entity_poly.pdbx_strand_id
1 'polypeptide(L)'
;MARPPPQPVFVHHGFSGGVTACDVIDLEEQRCILVGTLKGECGAYDLRTHQLVRKVYEDPEGRSVANVGNLEGIIWIHLRNYALLFFYNGSITPTTIELSHYGYCRCVALNSTLIYPDTEVC
;
A
#
# COMPACT_ATOMS: atom_id res chain seq x y z
N MET A 1 -29.28 -26.54 0.24
CA MET A 1 -29.18 -25.27 0.99
C MET A 1 -27.88 -24.59 0.58
N ALA A 2 -27.91 -23.31 0.20
CA ALA A 2 -26.70 -22.58 -0.19
C ALA A 2 -25.79 -22.37 1.04
N ARG A 3 -24.48 -22.50 0.87
CA ARG A 3 -23.51 -22.25 1.94
C ARG A 3 -23.57 -20.76 2.31
N PRO A 4 -23.68 -20.39 3.61
CA PRO A 4 -23.64 -18.99 4.00
C PRO A 4 -22.31 -18.36 3.56
N PRO A 5 -22.31 -17.04 3.26
CA PRO A 5 -21.08 -16.35 2.90
C PRO A 5 -20.07 -16.45 4.07
N PRO A 6 -18.76 -16.52 3.76
CA PRO A 6 -17.74 -16.54 4.79
C PRO A 6 -17.87 -15.30 5.67
N GLN A 7 -17.84 -15.50 6.99
CA GLN A 7 -17.87 -14.42 7.96
C GLN A 7 -16.43 -13.91 8.18
N PRO A 8 -16.22 -12.58 8.22
CA PRO A 8 -14.90 -12.05 8.53
C PRO A 8 -14.52 -12.40 9.97
N VAL A 9 -13.25 -12.76 10.17
CA VAL A 9 -12.69 -12.98 11.52
C VAL A 9 -12.50 -11.65 12.24
N PHE A 10 -12.17 -10.59 11.48
CA PHE A 10 -11.98 -9.24 11.97
C PHE A 10 -12.29 -8.22 10.87
N VAL A 11 -12.74 -7.02 11.24
CA VAL A 11 -12.98 -5.91 10.32
C VAL A 11 -12.31 -4.65 10.88
N HIS A 12 -11.38 -4.09 10.13
CA HIS A 12 -10.81 -2.78 10.44
C HIS A 12 -11.80 -1.67 10.02
N HIS A 13 -12.02 -0.70 10.89
CA HIS A 13 -12.91 0.44 10.66
C HIS A 13 -12.17 1.77 10.80
N GLY A 14 -12.73 2.85 10.26
CA GLY A 14 -12.28 4.21 10.52
C GLY A 14 -11.17 4.74 9.60
N PHE A 15 -10.88 4.07 8.48
CA PHE A 15 -9.90 4.57 7.52
C PHE A 15 -10.40 5.82 6.77
N SER A 16 -9.56 6.84 6.72
CA SER A 16 -9.82 8.12 6.06
C SER A 16 -10.19 7.94 4.58
N GLY A 17 -11.46 8.19 4.24
CA GLY A 17 -11.98 8.03 2.88
C GLY A 17 -12.12 6.59 2.39
N GLY A 18 -11.89 5.60 3.25
CA GLY A 18 -11.95 4.18 2.91
C GLY A 18 -10.63 3.59 2.41
N VAL A 19 -10.56 2.26 2.45
CA VAL A 19 -9.40 1.48 2.00
C VAL A 19 -9.42 1.32 0.49
N THR A 20 -8.30 1.59 -0.16
CA THR A 20 -8.12 1.47 -1.61
C THR A 20 -7.10 0.39 -1.99
N ALA A 21 -6.17 0.10 -1.09
CA ALA A 21 -5.10 -0.87 -1.30
C ALA A 21 -4.75 -1.59 0.01
N CYS A 22 -4.37 -2.86 -0.09
CA CYS A 22 -3.77 -3.58 1.01
C CYS A 22 -2.84 -4.69 0.51
N ASP A 23 -1.82 -5.01 1.30
CA ASP A 23 -0.93 -6.14 1.06
C ASP A 23 -0.41 -6.73 2.39
N VAL A 24 -0.05 -8.00 2.39
CA VAL A 24 0.61 -8.63 3.55
C VAL A 24 2.11 -8.44 3.41
N ILE A 25 2.72 -7.85 4.42
CA ILE A 25 4.14 -7.53 4.44
C ILE A 25 4.80 -8.10 5.69
N ASP A 26 6.10 -8.37 5.58
CA ASP A 26 6.96 -8.56 6.74
C ASP A 26 7.65 -7.22 7.03
N LEU A 27 7.35 -6.66 8.20
CA LEU A 27 8.01 -5.46 8.71
C LEU A 27 8.94 -5.90 9.84
N GLU A 28 10.25 -5.93 9.55
CA GLU A 28 11.26 -6.50 10.45
C GLU A 28 10.94 -7.98 10.76
N GLU A 29 10.60 -8.33 12.00
CA GLU A 29 10.21 -9.69 12.41
C GLU A 29 8.68 -9.85 12.60
N GLN A 30 7.90 -8.84 12.19
CA GLN A 30 6.46 -8.77 12.45
C GLN A 30 5.64 -8.77 11.16
N ARG A 31 4.72 -9.73 11.06
CA ARG A 31 3.82 -9.84 9.90
C ARG A 31 2.65 -8.89 10.02
N CYS A 32 2.55 -7.97 9.08
CA CYS A 32 1.58 -6.89 9.09
C CYS A 32 0.70 -6.91 7.83
N ILE A 33 -0.47 -6.29 7.93
CA ILE A 33 -1.22 -5.82 6.78
C ILE A 33 -0.91 -4.35 6.55
N LEU A 34 -0.34 -4.03 5.39
CA LEU A 34 -0.17 -2.68 4.91
C LEU A 34 -1.49 -2.23 4.32
N VAL A 35 -1.99 -1.06 4.71
CA VAL A 35 -3.28 -0.52 4.27
C VAL A 35 -3.08 0.89 3.74
N GLY A 36 -3.45 1.11 2.49
CA GLY A 36 -3.50 2.42 1.84
C GLY A 36 -4.93 2.95 1.72
N THR A 37 -5.12 4.26 1.87
CA THR A 37 -6.44 4.89 1.87
C THR A 37 -6.65 5.87 0.71
N LEU A 38 -7.92 6.23 0.49
CA LEU A 38 -8.32 7.24 -0.49
C LEU A 38 -7.77 8.65 -0.16
N LYS A 39 -7.38 8.89 1.09
CA LYS A 39 -6.86 10.18 1.59
C LYS A 39 -5.34 10.19 1.78
N GLY A 40 -4.63 9.25 1.15
CA GLY A 40 -3.17 9.27 1.11
C GLY A 40 -2.47 8.78 2.36
N GLU A 41 -3.20 8.15 3.27
CA GLU A 41 -2.61 7.52 4.45
C GLU A 41 -2.20 6.09 4.11
N CYS A 42 -1.04 5.67 4.63
CA CYS A 42 -0.59 4.30 4.58
C CYS A 42 -0.10 3.85 5.97
N GLY A 43 -0.70 2.78 6.49
CA GLY A 43 -0.41 2.25 7.82
C GLY A 43 -0.18 0.74 7.80
N ALA A 44 0.73 0.26 8.63
CA ALA A 44 0.98 -1.15 8.87
C ALA A 44 0.29 -1.58 10.18
N TYR A 45 -0.57 -2.59 10.09
CA TYR A 45 -1.32 -3.13 11.22
C TYR A 45 -0.89 -4.57 11.47
N ASP A 46 -0.69 -4.94 12.74
CA ASP A 46 -0.32 -6.30 13.10
C ASP A 46 -1.44 -7.29 12.72
N LEU A 47 -1.10 -8.40 12.07
CA LEU A 47 -2.11 -9.37 11.62
C LEU A 47 -2.80 -10.15 12.74
N ARG A 48 -2.21 -10.22 13.94
CA ARG A 48 -2.76 -10.93 15.11
C ARG A 48 -3.55 -10.02 16.04
N THR A 49 -3.02 -8.84 16.36
CA THR A 49 -3.61 -7.89 17.33
C THR A 49 -4.48 -6.85 16.65
N HIS A 50 -4.34 -6.69 15.32
CA HIS A 50 -5.04 -5.68 14.51
C HIS A 50 -4.74 -4.23 14.91
N GLN A 51 -3.72 -4.02 15.75
CA GLN A 51 -3.30 -2.69 16.17
C GLN A 51 -2.38 -2.06 15.13
N LEU A 52 -2.45 -0.72 15.02
CA LEU A 52 -1.52 0.04 14.21
C LEU A 52 -0.12 -0.10 14.81
N VAL A 53 0.81 -0.64 14.03
CA VAL A 53 2.23 -0.77 14.39
C VAL A 53 2.98 0.48 13.99
N ARG A 54 2.76 0.93 12.75
CA ARG A 54 3.48 2.07 12.17
C ARG A 54 2.63 2.82 11.16
N LYS A 55 2.64 4.15 11.23
CA LYS A 55 2.26 5.00 10.11
C LYS A 55 3.42 5.02 9.11
N VAL A 56 3.24 4.37 7.97
CA VAL A 56 4.30 4.22 6.97
C VAL A 56 4.45 5.49 6.15
N TYR A 57 3.33 6.09 5.75
CA TYR A 57 3.33 7.30 4.93
C TYR A 57 2.03 8.09 5.07
N GLU A 58 2.10 9.39 4.80
CA GLU A 58 0.98 10.29 4.62
C GLU A 58 1.31 11.29 3.51
N ASP A 59 0.49 11.28 2.46
CA ASP A 59 0.64 12.24 1.36
C ASP A 59 0.18 13.63 1.85
N PRO A 60 1.02 14.67 1.73
CA PRO A 60 0.68 16.01 2.18
C PRO A 60 -0.48 16.66 1.41
N GLU A 61 -0.78 16.17 0.20
CA GLU A 61 -1.91 16.66 -0.62
C GLU A 61 -3.13 15.73 -0.54
N GLY A 62 -3.07 14.68 0.29
CA GLY A 62 -4.14 13.71 0.47
C GLY A 62 -4.46 12.92 -0.81
N ARG A 63 -3.48 12.72 -1.70
CA ARG A 63 -3.62 11.90 -2.92
C ARG A 63 -3.92 10.44 -2.56
N SER A 64 -4.85 9.82 -3.28
CA SER A 64 -5.21 8.42 -3.04
C SER A 64 -4.03 7.47 -3.18
N VAL A 65 -3.87 6.54 -2.24
CA VAL A 65 -3.00 5.38 -2.42
C VAL A 65 -3.67 4.43 -3.41
N ALA A 66 -3.07 4.24 -4.59
CA ALA A 66 -3.61 3.38 -5.64
C ALA A 66 -3.24 1.91 -5.45
N ASN A 67 -2.03 1.65 -4.95
CA ASN A 67 -1.61 0.30 -4.56
C ASN A 67 -0.47 0.36 -3.52
N VAL A 68 -0.24 -0.75 -2.83
CA VAL A 68 0.87 -0.93 -1.89
C VAL A 68 1.45 -2.33 -2.04
N GLY A 69 2.67 -2.53 -1.55
CA GLY A 69 3.18 -3.88 -1.34
C GLY A 69 4.59 -3.93 -0.79
N ASN A 70 5.14 -5.15 -0.80
CA ASN A 70 6.53 -5.43 -0.49
C ASN A 70 7.22 -6.12 -1.67
N LEU A 71 8.47 -5.75 -1.92
CA LEU A 71 9.33 -6.42 -2.89
C LEU A 71 10.71 -6.59 -2.26
N GLU A 72 11.09 -7.83 -1.93
CA GLU A 72 12.41 -8.15 -1.37
C GLU A 72 12.77 -7.30 -0.13
N GLY A 73 11.79 -7.07 0.76
CA GLY A 73 11.98 -6.24 1.96
C GLY A 73 11.81 -4.75 1.74
N ILE A 74 11.59 -4.30 0.51
CA ILE A 74 11.31 -2.91 0.16
C ILE A 74 9.81 -2.69 0.18
N ILE A 75 9.33 -1.83 1.07
CA ILE A 75 7.92 -1.40 1.03
C ILE A 75 7.78 -0.38 -0.09
N TRP A 76 6.79 -0.57 -0.96
CA TRP A 76 6.47 0.38 -2.00
C TRP A 76 5.02 0.87 -1.89
N ILE A 77 4.81 2.14 -2.23
CA ILE A 77 3.51 2.80 -2.23
C ILE A 77 3.32 3.46 -3.58
N HIS A 78 2.24 3.13 -4.27
CA HIS A 78 1.81 3.80 -5.49
C HIS A 78 0.80 4.88 -5.14
N LEU A 79 1.19 6.15 -5.26
CA LEU A 79 0.29 7.29 -5.15
C LEU A 79 -0.32 7.59 -6.51
N ARG A 80 -1.64 7.67 -6.54
CA ARG A 80 -2.39 7.90 -7.77
C ARG A 80 -1.99 9.23 -8.40
N ASN A 81 -1.68 9.19 -9.70
CA ASN A 81 -1.36 10.38 -10.51
C ASN A 81 -0.17 11.18 -9.96
N TYR A 82 0.81 10.50 -9.37
CA TYR A 82 1.97 11.17 -8.81
C TYR A 82 3.24 10.33 -8.86
N ALA A 83 3.34 9.26 -8.08
CA ALA A 83 4.62 8.60 -7.91
C ALA A 83 4.54 7.19 -7.34
N LEU A 84 5.62 6.44 -7.55
CA LEU A 84 6.03 5.31 -6.73
C LEU A 84 7.01 5.76 -5.66
N LEU A 85 6.71 5.40 -4.42
CA LEU A 85 7.56 5.64 -3.25
C LEU A 85 8.15 4.31 -2.79
N PHE A 86 9.46 4.28 -2.54
CA PHE A 86 10.18 3.11 -2.06
C PHE A 86 10.82 3.38 -0.70
N PHE A 87 10.49 2.56 0.29
CA PHE A 87 11.01 2.64 1.65
C PHE A 87 11.94 1.46 1.89
N TYR A 88 13.24 1.74 1.80
CA TYR A 88 14.31 0.78 2.06
C TYR A 88 14.64 0.73 3.56
N ASN A 89 14.84 -0.47 4.13
CA ASN A 89 15.43 -0.69 5.45
C ASN A 89 14.86 0.22 6.57
N GLY A 90 13.53 0.36 6.64
CA GLY A 90 12.88 1.16 7.67
C GLY A 90 13.03 2.68 7.52
N SER A 91 13.66 3.17 6.43
CA SER A 91 13.77 4.60 6.09
C SER A 91 12.43 5.30 6.22
N ILE A 92 12.46 6.54 6.71
CA ILE A 92 11.29 7.42 6.80
C ILE A 92 11.11 8.18 5.48
N THR A 93 12.21 8.47 4.79
CA THR A 93 12.20 9.18 3.50
C THR A 93 12.20 8.16 2.37
N PRO A 94 11.18 8.18 1.49
CA PRO A 94 11.16 7.30 0.35
C PRO A 94 12.11 7.78 -0.76
N THR A 95 12.61 6.84 -1.55
CA THR A 95 13.03 7.13 -2.91
C THR A 95 11.79 7.25 -3.78
N THR A 96 11.71 8.30 -4.60
CA THR A 96 10.53 8.61 -5.40
C THR A 96 10.84 8.42 -6.88
N ILE A 97 9.97 7.69 -7.59
CA ILE A 97 9.89 7.70 -9.05
C ILE A 97 8.58 8.40 -9.40
N GLU A 98 8.68 9.61 -9.94
CA GLU A 98 7.51 10.32 -10.45
C GLU A 98 6.93 9.56 -11.64
N LEU A 99 5.61 9.50 -11.71
CA LEU A 99 4.87 8.81 -12.76
C LEU A 99 3.92 9.78 -13.43
N SER A 100 3.75 9.61 -14.73
CA SER A 100 2.69 10.30 -15.45
C SER A 100 1.30 9.86 -15.02
N HIS A 101 0.30 10.66 -15.34
CA HIS A 101 -1.10 10.33 -15.07
C HIS A 101 -1.57 9.11 -15.88
N TYR A 102 -1.80 7.98 -15.20
CA TYR A 102 -2.42 6.78 -15.80
C TYR A 102 -3.66 6.30 -15.04
N GLY A 103 -4.77 7.04 -15.18
CA GLY A 103 -6.13 6.57 -14.90
C GLY A 103 -6.35 5.82 -13.57
N TYR A 104 -6.69 4.53 -13.67
CA TYR A 104 -6.95 3.61 -12.54
C TYR A 104 -6.03 2.37 -12.54
N CYS A 105 -4.97 2.39 -13.36
CA CYS A 105 -4.04 1.26 -13.40
C CYS A 105 -3.21 1.21 -12.12
N ARG A 106 -2.79 0.00 -11.76
CA ARG A 106 -2.06 -0.26 -10.52
C ARG A 106 -0.71 -0.89 -10.85
N CYS A 107 0.27 -0.57 -10.03
CA CYS A 107 1.54 -1.27 -10.04
C CYS A 107 1.35 -2.70 -9.54
N VAL A 108 2.08 -3.65 -10.10
CA VAL A 108 2.03 -5.06 -9.73
C VAL A 108 3.46 -5.56 -9.53
N ALA A 109 3.70 -6.20 -8.39
CA ALA A 109 4.92 -6.96 -8.17
C ALA A 109 4.78 -8.35 -8.82
N LEU A 110 5.70 -8.70 -9.70
CA LEU A 110 5.81 -10.01 -10.32
C LEU A 110 7.23 -10.53 -10.11
N ASN A 111 7.37 -11.54 -9.24
CA ASN A 111 8.66 -12.02 -8.75
C ASN A 111 9.49 -10.85 -8.19
N SER A 112 10.73 -10.67 -8.64
CA SER A 112 11.63 -9.58 -8.27
C SER A 112 11.44 -8.30 -9.11
N THR A 113 10.36 -8.20 -9.88
CA THR A 113 10.11 -7.06 -10.77
C THR A 113 8.86 -6.29 -10.36
N LEU A 114 8.97 -4.97 -10.21
CA LEU A 114 7.81 -4.10 -10.07
C LEU A 114 7.41 -3.53 -11.43
N ILE A 115 6.20 -3.87 -11.88
CA ILE A 115 5.62 -3.36 -13.12
C ILE A 115 4.71 -2.20 -12.76
N TYR A 116 4.89 -1.05 -13.41
CA TYR A 116 4.09 0.15 -13.17
C TYR A 116 3.66 0.81 -14.48
N PRO A 117 2.44 1.38 -14.53
CA PRO A 117 1.96 2.11 -15.69
C PRO A 117 2.57 3.51 -15.71
N ASP A 118 3.18 3.89 -16.83
CA ASP A 118 3.63 5.24 -17.10
C ASP A 118 3.31 5.61 -18.56
N THR A 119 3.11 6.90 -18.84
CA THR A 119 2.88 7.39 -20.21
C THR A 119 4.13 7.99 -20.83
N GLU A 120 5.19 8.22 -20.06
CA GLU A 120 6.46 8.63 -20.63
C GLU A 120 7.08 7.47 -21.42
N VAL A 121 7.38 7.73 -22.69
CA VAL A 121 8.09 6.80 -23.56
C VAL A 121 9.58 6.92 -23.21
N CYS A 122 10.17 5.85 -22.67
CA CYS A 122 11.62 5.76 -22.45
C CYS A 122 12.43 5.98 -23.74
#